data_AF-K1KFJ0-F1
#
_entry.id   AF-K1KFJ0-F1
#
_cell.length_a   1.000
_cell.length_b   1.000
_cell.length_c   1.000
_cell.angle_alpha   90.00
_cell.angle_beta   90.00
_cell.angle_gamma   90.00
#
_symmetry.space_group_name_H-M   'P 1'
#
loop_
_entity.id
_entity.type
_entity.pdbx_description
1 polymer ?
#
loop_
_entity_poly.entity_id
_entity_poly.type
_entity_poly.pdbx_seq_one_letter_code
_entity_poly.pdbx_strand_id
1 'polypeptide(L)'
;MGAFHQPVLAVCAPSCLETLPEAEMSCGWAKVIKYAALRADGLLPTLEGPVTEEVLADIISTCVEIKRDIVSEDEFEGGVRSSTSDTPSGTRSNP
;
A
#
# COMPACT_ATOMS: atom_id res chain seq x y z
N MET A 1 14.09 16.14 4.94
CA MET A 1 13.69 16.40 6.33
C MET A 1 12.24 15.97 6.49
N GLY A 2 11.92 15.12 7.46
CA GLY A 2 10.58 14.60 7.72
C GLY A 2 10.50 14.00 9.12
N ALA A 3 9.28 13.75 9.62
CA ALA A 3 9.04 13.15 10.94
C ALA A 3 7.90 12.11 10.85
N PHE A 4 7.95 11.09 11.69
CA PHE A 4 6.87 10.11 11.84
C PHE A 4 5.83 10.66 12.82
N HIS A 5 4.61 10.94 12.32
CA HIS A 5 3.50 11.42 13.13
C HIS A 5 2.19 10.78 12.65
N GLN A 6 1.58 9.94 13.49
CA GLN A 6 0.36 9.23 13.13
C GLN A 6 -0.85 10.18 13.23
N PRO A 7 -1.74 10.19 12.21
CA PRO A 7 -2.99 10.94 12.31
C PRO A 7 -3.91 10.30 13.35
N VAL A 8 -4.70 11.13 14.04
CA VAL A 8 -5.75 10.65 14.98
C VAL A 8 -6.93 10.04 14.22
N LEU A 9 -7.17 10.49 12.98
CA LEU A 9 -8.24 10.02 12.12
C LEU A 9 -7.86 10.19 10.64
N ALA A 10 -8.18 9.20 9.81
CA ALA A 10 -8.14 9.29 8.37
C ALA A 10 -9.55 9.04 7.82
N VAL A 11 -10.05 9.97 7.00
CA VAL A 11 -11.37 9.88 6.36
C VAL A 11 -11.17 9.75 4.86
N CYS A 12 -11.82 8.76 4.25
CA CYS A 12 -11.79 8.53 2.81
C CYS A 12 -13.21 8.55 2.26
N ALA A 13 -13.49 9.43 1.30
CA ALA A 13 -14.76 9.51 0.59
C ALA A 13 -14.54 9.09 -0.88
N PRO A 14 -15.03 7.90 -1.31
CA PRO A 14 -14.84 7.40 -2.68
C PRO A 14 -15.36 8.36 -3.76
N SER A 15 -16.45 9.08 -3.49
CA SER A 15 -17.01 10.08 -4.40
C SER A 15 -16.04 11.21 -4.79
N CYS A 16 -15.03 11.50 -3.96
CA CYS A 16 -13.98 12.45 -4.34
C CYS A 16 -13.16 11.99 -5.55
N LEU A 17 -13.13 10.68 -5.84
CA LEU A 17 -12.38 10.11 -6.95
C LEU A 17 -13.06 10.33 -8.31
N GLU A 18 -14.34 10.70 -8.35
CA GLU A 18 -15.08 10.97 -9.61
C GLU A 18 -14.47 12.10 -10.43
N THR A 19 -13.84 13.07 -9.76
CA THR A 19 -13.20 14.23 -10.40
C THR A 19 -11.71 14.03 -10.66
N LEU A 20 -11.16 12.88 -10.27
CA LEU A 20 -9.73 12.61 -10.37
C LEU A 20 -9.34 12.34 -11.83
N PRO A 21 -8.24 12.94 -12.34
CA PRO A 21 -7.75 12.62 -13.68
C PRO A 21 -7.46 11.12 -13.84
N GLU A 22 -7.76 10.57 -15.01
CA GLU A 22 -7.62 9.14 -15.31
C GLU A 22 -6.20 8.60 -15.08
N ALA A 23 -5.18 9.42 -15.37
CA ALA A 23 -3.78 9.07 -15.11
C ALA A 23 -3.50 8.85 -13.62
N GLU A 24 -4.07 9.67 -12.74
CA GLU A 24 -3.91 9.55 -11.29
C GLU A 24 -4.74 8.37 -10.74
N MET A 25 -5.92 8.14 -11.29
CA MET A 25 -6.72 6.95 -10.98
C MET A 25 -5.94 5.67 -11.33
N SER A 26 -5.27 5.64 -12.48
CA SER A 26 -4.42 4.53 -12.92
C SER A 26 -3.24 4.27 -11.97
N CYS A 27 -2.61 5.34 -11.46
CA CYS A 27 -1.58 5.25 -10.42
C CYS A 27 -2.14 4.64 -9.12
N GLY A 28 -3.39 4.96 -8.78
CA GLY A 28 -4.13 4.33 -7.68
C GLY A 28 -4.28 2.82 -7.87
N TRP A 29 -4.77 2.39 -9.03
CA TRP A 29 -4.94 0.97 -9.36
C TRP A 29 -3.65 0.16 -9.28
N ALA A 30 -2.53 0.73 -9.71
CA ALA A 30 -1.22 0.06 -9.58
C ALA A 30 -0.88 -0.28 -8.11
N LYS A 31 -1.25 0.59 -7.17
CA LYS A 31 -1.04 0.33 -5.73
C LYS A 31 -2.00 -0.73 -5.19
N VAL A 32 -3.25 -0.74 -5.66
CA VAL A 32 -4.24 -1.76 -5.32
C VAL A 32 -3.75 -3.14 -5.76
N ILE A 33 -3.30 -3.27 -7.02
CA ILE A 33 -2.76 -4.52 -7.56
C ILE A 33 -1.56 -5.02 -6.75
N LYS A 34 -0.66 -4.10 -6.35
CA LYS A 34 0.47 -4.44 -5.47
C LYS A 34 0.00 -5.07 -4.15
N TYR A 35 -1.01 -4.49 -3.50
CA TYR A 35 -1.53 -5.07 -2.25
C TYR A 35 -2.24 -6.40 -2.49
N ALA A 36 -2.96 -6.55 -3.61
CA ALA A 36 -3.60 -7.80 -3.99
C ALA A 36 -2.57 -8.92 -4.22
N ALA A 37 -1.39 -8.59 -4.75
CA ALA A 37 -0.27 -9.54 -4.89
C ALA A 37 0.41 -9.88 -3.55
N LEU A 38 0.43 -8.96 -2.58
CA LEU A 38 1.02 -9.17 -1.25
C LEU A 38 0.11 -9.99 -0.31
N ARG A 39 -1.21 -9.94 -0.52
CA ARG A 39 -2.21 -10.67 0.25
C ARG A 39 -3.06 -11.50 -0.72
N ALA A 40 -2.59 -12.72 -0.97
CA ALA A 40 -3.11 -13.62 -2.00
C ALA A 40 -4.58 -14.04 -1.82
N ASP A 41 -5.19 -13.74 -0.67
CA ASP A 41 -6.31 -14.52 -0.16
C ASP A 41 -7.69 -13.89 -0.44
N GLY A 42 -7.78 -12.62 -0.87
CA GLY A 42 -9.10 -11.97 -0.96
C GLY A 42 -9.29 -10.75 -1.86
N LEU A 43 -8.23 -10.03 -2.25
CA LEU A 43 -8.41 -8.80 -3.04
C LEU A 43 -8.45 -9.07 -4.55
N LEU A 44 -7.65 -10.03 -5.04
CA LEU A 44 -7.59 -10.42 -6.46
C LEU A 44 -8.96 -10.78 -7.05
N PRO A 45 -9.77 -11.67 -6.45
CA PRO A 45 -11.09 -12.03 -7.00
C PRO A 45 -12.04 -10.82 -7.10
N THR A 46 -11.93 -9.88 -6.18
CA THR A 46 -12.74 -8.64 -6.18
C THR A 46 -12.41 -7.76 -7.38
N LEU A 47 -11.14 -7.76 -7.83
CA LEU A 47 -10.68 -6.97 -8.98
C LEU A 47 -11.04 -7.57 -10.33
N GLU A 48 -11.44 -8.85 -10.38
CA GLU A 48 -11.88 -9.52 -11.61
C GLU A 48 -13.34 -9.17 -11.97
N GLY A 49 -14.11 -8.64 -11.01
CA GLY A 49 -15.50 -8.23 -11.18
C GLY A 49 -15.69 -6.75 -11.55
N PRO A 50 -16.94 -6.32 -11.80
CA PRO A 50 -17.24 -4.91 -12.00
C PRO A 50 -16.98 -4.11 -10.72
N VAL A 51 -16.34 -2.96 -10.86
CA VAL A 51 -16.07 -2.04 -9.75
C VAL A 51 -17.21 -1.02 -9.64
N THR A 52 -18.15 -1.25 -8.72
CA THR A 52 -19.13 -0.23 -8.31
C THR A 52 -18.52 0.71 -7.25
N GLU A 53 -19.23 1.77 -6.88
CA GLU A 53 -18.78 2.68 -5.82
C GLU A 53 -18.61 1.94 -4.47
N GLU A 54 -19.53 1.03 -4.15
CA GLU A 54 -19.46 0.19 -2.94
C GLU A 54 -18.25 -0.74 -2.98
N VAL A 55 -18.03 -1.41 -4.12
CA VAL A 55 -16.86 -2.28 -4.32
C VAL A 55 -15.56 -1.47 -4.22
N LEU A 56 -15.53 -0.25 -4.75
CA LEU A 56 -14.38 0.63 -4.64
C LEU A 56 -14.12 1.04 -3.18
N ALA A 57 -15.16 1.31 -2.39
CA ALA A 57 -15.03 1.59 -0.97
C ALA A 57 -14.43 0.40 -0.21
N ASP A 58 -14.88 -0.82 -0.50
CA ASP A 58 -14.36 -2.06 0.10
C ASP A 58 -12.89 -2.31 -0.28
N ILE A 59 -12.52 -2.07 -1.54
CA ILE A 59 -11.13 -2.14 -2.02
C ILE A 59 -10.25 -1.15 -1.26
N ILE A 60 -10.70 0.11 -1.12
CA ILE A 60 -9.97 1.15 -0.39
C ILE A 60 -9.80 0.76 1.08
N SER A 61 -10.87 0.31 1.72
CA SER A 61 -10.84 -0.15 3.12
C SER A 61 -9.83 -1.27 3.32
N THR A 62 -9.89 -2.31 2.47
CA THR A 62 -8.96 -3.44 2.51
C THR A 62 -7.50 -2.98 2.33
N CYS A 63 -7.23 -2.08 1.38
CA CYS A 63 -5.88 -1.54 1.18
C CYS A 63 -5.37 -0.77 2.39
N VAL A 64 -6.24 -0.01 3.07
CA VAL A 64 -5.91 0.72 4.29
C VAL A 64 -5.60 -0.24 5.43
N GLU A 65 -6.37 -1.31 5.60
CA GLU A 65 -6.12 -2.34 6.61
C GLU A 65 -4.79 -3.05 6.39
N ILE A 66 -4.51 -3.47 5.15
CA ILE A 66 -3.21 -4.08 4.79
C ILE A 66 -2.06 -3.13 5.15
N LYS A 67 -2.18 -1.84 4.80
CA LYS A 67 -1.12 -0.88 5.09
C LYS A 67 -1.01 -0.60 6.58
N ARG A 68 -2.12 -0.52 7.32
CA ARG A 68 -2.14 -0.38 8.78
C ARG A 68 -1.38 -1.52 9.42
N ASP A 69 -1.68 -2.76 9.04
CA ASP A 69 -1.05 -3.95 9.61
C ASP A 69 0.46 -3.94 9.36
N ILE A 70 0.87 -3.68 8.10
CA ILE A 70 2.30 -3.54 7.74
C ILE A 70 2.98 -2.38 8.48
N VAL A 71 2.29 -1.27 8.75
CA VAL A 71 2.85 -0.18 9.58
C VAL A 71 2.96 -0.65 11.03
N SER A 72 1.93 -1.27 11.59
CA SER A 72 1.90 -1.67 13.00
C SER A 72 2.96 -2.73 13.35
N GLU A 73 3.31 -3.58 12.38
CA GLU A 73 4.39 -4.57 12.53
C GLU A 73 5.79 -3.92 12.51
N ASP A 74 5.94 -2.73 11.92
CA ASP A 74 7.22 -2.04 11.75
C ASP A 74 7.04 -0.51 11.67
N GLU A 75 6.62 0.10 12.79
CA GLU A 75 6.16 1.50 12.84
C GLU A 75 7.29 2.53 12.60
N PHE A 76 8.53 2.16 12.91
CA PHE A 76 9.71 3.02 12.79
C PHE A 76 10.70 2.55 11.72
N GLU A 77 10.28 1.63 10.83
CA GLU A 77 11.14 1.05 9.78
C GLU A 77 12.43 0.42 10.35
N GLY A 78 12.33 -0.23 11.51
CA GLY A 78 13.41 -0.97 12.14
C GLY A 78 13.60 -2.38 11.60
N GLY A 79 12.72 -2.86 10.71
CA GLY A 79 12.70 -4.23 10.19
C GLY A 79 12.28 -4.34 8.71
N VAL A 80 11.31 -5.21 8.43
CA VAL A 80 10.97 -5.85 7.14
C VAL A 80 10.74 -4.88 5.97
N ARG A 81 10.55 -3.58 6.20
CA ARG A 81 10.51 -2.56 5.13
C ARG A 81 11.86 -2.28 4.45
N SER A 82 12.96 -2.73 5.03
CA SER A 82 14.32 -2.51 4.52
C SER A 82 14.81 -3.57 3.51
N SER A 83 13.97 -4.47 2.98
CA SER A 83 14.42 -5.41 1.95
C SER A 83 14.46 -4.80 0.54
N THR A 84 15.09 -3.63 0.40
CA THR A 84 15.69 -3.15 -0.85
C THR A 84 17.11 -2.69 -0.53
N SER A 85 17.87 -3.48 0.24
CA SER A 85 19.31 -3.32 0.35
C SER A 85 19.98 -4.13 -0.77
N ASP A 86 20.16 -3.49 -1.93
CA ASP A 86 21.23 -3.85 -2.87
C ASP A 86 22.54 -3.82 -2.08
N THR A 87 22.96 -4.99 -1.59
CA THR A 87 24.24 -5.13 -0.92
C THR A 87 25.19 -5.71 -1.96
N PRO A 88 26.11 -4.93 -2.57
CA PRO A 88 27.14 -5.52 -3.38
C PRO A 88 28.04 -6.34 -2.44
N SER A 89 28.14 -7.63 -2.72
CA SER A 89 29.11 -8.53 -2.13
C SER A 89 30.51 -7.92 -2.24
N GLY A 90 31.03 -7.40 -1.13
CA GLY A 90 32.34 -6.81 -1.05
C GLY A 90 33.11 -7.42 0.11
N THR A 91 33.54 -8.67 -0.03
CA THR A 91 34.59 -9.22 0.82
C THR A 91 35.88 -8.43 0.56
N ARG A 92 36.28 -7.57 1.49
CA ARG A 92 37.70 -7.20 1.62
C ARG A 92 38.16 -7.42 3.05
N SER A 93 39.23 -8.19 3.08
CA SER A 93 40.03 -8.68 4.19
C SER A 93 40.71 -7.58 5.00
N ASN A 94 40.97 -7.96 6.26
CA ASN A 94 41.79 -7.40 7.35
C ASN A 94 43.14 -6.76 6.93
N PRO A 95 43.84 -6.00 7.82
CA PRO A 95 44.36 -6.48 9.12
C PRO A 95 43.81 -5.77 10.37
#